data_AF-A0A2R6HGH6-F1
#
_entry.id   AF-A0A2R6HGH6-F1
#
_cell.length_a   1.000
_cell.length_b   1.000
_cell.length_c   1.000
_cell.angle_alpha   90.00
_cell.angle_beta   90.00
_cell.angle_gamma   90.00
#
_symmetry.space_group_name_H-M   'P 1'
#
loop_
_entity.id
_entity.type
_entity.pdbx_description
1 polymer ?
#
loop_
_entity_poly.entity_id
_entity_poly.type
_entity_poly.pdbx_seq_one_letter_code
_entity_poly.pdbx_strand_id
1 'polypeptide(L)'
;MSDSQAYEEVTVASEGVTVKKRFEEEEFPVPAIAFEFESNRDEEVTVRLTDTVPDDIEVEDLGFHPEYGSEYWTIDDDQITFERDLDANSSYTTVYGIRATGSDDVQQFLAEPTLESVDPPLPEGESHEDVIPDTSDDVVKDAIAGDGEIPGLEDEDEEEDEDEEDVGTLDLKDPNDPESGTADASSDGAEAGGEADAGAGDAEDDGGGEVTVSDDSLIATMATEIRQKNVSAEDVKLLRQAFEIAAEEGGSTAAKIDQIQSDIADLRAYTNSLEEFLDENGTAEELIEEFKGQVEQFEQQLDDQSGQIDAIDETVEAVSGDVDAMSEEVESMGEEVATVNDDVDTLDEEVSSVRREVNGLGTEVEEFEDALEAVEEEVEELQEEVTDDDVAEHIEEIEQSIEDLEIWQEQIKETFGG
;
A
#
# COMPACT_ATOMS: atom_id res chain seq x y z
N MET A 1 15.49 9.63 -12.70
CA MET A 1 14.90 10.64 -11.81
C MET A 1 13.61 11.07 -12.50
N SER A 2 12.59 10.22 -12.44
CA SER A 2 11.22 10.64 -12.76
C SER A 2 10.76 11.44 -11.56
N ASP A 3 10.47 12.71 -11.78
CA ASP A 3 9.89 13.61 -10.80
C ASP A 3 8.39 13.29 -10.81
N SER A 4 7.99 12.18 -10.17
CA SER A 4 6.58 11.85 -10.00
C SER A 4 6.02 12.86 -9.01
N GLN A 5 5.49 13.97 -9.52
CA GLN A 5 4.64 14.83 -8.73
C GLN A 5 3.47 13.97 -8.26
N ALA A 6 3.44 13.66 -6.96
CA ALA A 6 2.33 12.93 -6.38
C ALA A 6 1.11 13.87 -6.39
N TYR A 7 0.29 13.74 -7.42
CA TYR A 7 -1.01 14.38 -7.48
C TYR A 7 -1.97 13.65 -6.55
N GLU A 8 -2.78 14.39 -5.81
CA GLU A 8 -3.76 13.87 -4.86
C GLU A 8 -4.81 13.02 -5.60
N GLU A 9 -5.00 11.78 -5.18
CA GLU A 9 -6.03 10.90 -5.73
C GLU A 9 -7.40 11.24 -5.14
N VAL A 10 -8.45 11.12 -5.95
CA VAL A 10 -9.82 11.44 -5.52
C VAL A 10 -10.64 10.17 -5.53
N THR A 11 -11.28 9.85 -4.41
CA THR A 11 -12.08 8.64 -4.27
C THR A 11 -13.52 9.00 -3.96
N VAL A 12 -14.46 8.31 -4.61
CA VAL A 12 -15.90 8.46 -4.40
C VAL A 12 -16.51 7.08 -4.24
N ALA A 13 -17.27 6.87 -3.17
CA ALA A 13 -17.96 5.63 -2.89
C ALA A 13 -19.46 5.89 -2.79
N SER A 14 -20.26 5.04 -3.45
CA SER A 14 -21.71 5.13 -3.33
C SER A 14 -22.33 3.78 -3.65
N GLU A 15 -23.34 3.42 -2.86
CA GLU A 15 -24.11 2.19 -3.01
C GLU A 15 -23.20 0.95 -3.23
N GLY A 16 -22.17 0.73 -2.41
CA GLY A 16 -21.28 -0.45 -2.50
C GLY A 16 -20.34 -0.50 -3.72
N VAL A 17 -20.20 0.60 -4.46
CA VAL A 17 -19.21 0.76 -5.54
C VAL A 17 -18.28 1.91 -5.21
N THR A 18 -16.98 1.63 -5.29
CA THR A 18 -15.90 2.59 -5.07
C THR A 18 -15.27 2.98 -6.40
N VAL A 19 -14.99 4.26 -6.59
CA VAL A 19 -14.32 4.80 -7.77
C VAL A 19 -13.14 5.65 -7.35
N LYS A 20 -11.93 5.22 -7.71
CA LYS A 20 -10.68 5.98 -7.51
C LYS A 20 -10.27 6.67 -8.79
N LYS A 21 -10.09 7.98 -8.74
CA LYS A 21 -9.69 8.83 -9.85
C LYS A 21 -8.27 9.32 -9.62
N ARG A 22 -7.37 9.06 -10.56
CA ARG A 22 -5.96 9.45 -10.47
C ARG A 22 -5.40 9.94 -11.80
N PHE A 23 -4.36 10.75 -11.72
CA PHE A 23 -3.62 11.21 -12.90
C PHE A 23 -2.47 10.26 -13.21
N GLU A 24 -2.37 9.86 -14.49
CA GLU A 24 -1.37 8.94 -15.02
C GLU A 24 -0.67 9.55 -16.23
N GLU A 25 0.59 9.98 -16.04
CA GLU A 25 1.41 10.58 -17.11
C GLU A 25 2.47 9.65 -17.69
N GLU A 26 2.90 8.62 -16.94
CA GLU A 26 4.02 7.74 -17.32
C GLU A 26 3.54 6.43 -17.95
N GLU A 27 2.34 5.95 -17.61
CA GLU A 27 1.80 4.67 -18.10
C GLU A 27 1.28 4.75 -19.55
N PHE A 28 0.91 5.96 -20.01
CA PHE A 28 0.29 6.19 -21.31
C PHE A 28 1.12 7.14 -22.19
N PRO A 29 1.05 7.02 -23.53
CA PRO A 29 1.80 7.89 -24.46
C PRO A 29 1.32 9.34 -24.47
N VAL A 30 0.15 9.61 -23.87
CA VAL A 30 -0.38 10.94 -23.58
C VAL A 30 -0.85 10.95 -22.12
N PRO A 31 -0.78 12.10 -21.43
CA PRO A 31 -1.31 12.21 -20.08
C PRO A 31 -2.78 11.74 -20.01
N ALA A 32 -3.13 10.95 -19.01
CA ALA A 32 -4.45 10.37 -18.87
C ALA A 32 -4.98 10.49 -17.43
N ILE A 33 -6.29 10.49 -17.30
CA ILE A 33 -6.99 10.32 -16.04
C ILE A 33 -7.51 8.89 -16.01
N ALA A 34 -7.14 8.15 -14.97
CA ALA A 34 -7.56 6.78 -14.76
C ALA A 34 -8.62 6.71 -13.66
N PHE A 35 -9.66 5.94 -13.93
CA PHE A 35 -10.72 5.58 -12.99
C PHE A 35 -10.62 4.08 -12.70
N GLU A 36 -10.45 3.73 -11.44
CA GLU A 36 -10.50 2.36 -10.96
C GLU A 36 -11.81 2.17 -10.19
N PHE A 37 -12.68 1.36 -10.76
CA PHE A 37 -13.94 0.94 -10.16
C PHE A 37 -13.70 -0.34 -9.38
N GLU A 38 -14.25 -0.42 -8.17
CA GLU A 38 -14.28 -1.61 -7.34
C GLU A 38 -15.71 -1.83 -6.86
N SER A 39 -16.30 -2.95 -7.26
CA SER A 39 -17.63 -3.35 -6.83
C SER A 39 -17.52 -4.32 -5.67
N ASN A 40 -18.01 -3.93 -4.49
CA ASN A 40 -18.12 -4.79 -3.31
C ASN A 40 -19.51 -5.47 -3.23
N ARG A 41 -20.25 -5.50 -4.35
CA ARG A 41 -21.58 -6.11 -4.44
C ARG A 41 -21.45 -7.60 -4.77
N ASP A 42 -22.32 -8.41 -4.17
CA ASP A 42 -22.45 -9.85 -4.47
C ASP A 42 -23.22 -10.13 -5.78
N GLU A 43 -23.74 -9.11 -6.43
CA GLU A 43 -24.46 -9.17 -7.70
C GLU A 43 -23.89 -8.20 -8.75
N GLU A 44 -24.24 -8.42 -10.01
CA GLU A 44 -23.89 -7.53 -11.12
C GLU A 44 -24.61 -6.19 -10.96
N VAL A 45 -23.87 -5.09 -11.10
CA VAL A 45 -24.41 -3.73 -10.98
C VAL A 45 -24.09 -2.86 -12.18
N THR A 46 -25.06 -2.09 -12.66
CA THR A 46 -24.86 -1.06 -13.67
C THR A 46 -24.53 0.26 -13.00
N VAL A 47 -23.37 0.84 -13.30
CA VAL A 47 -22.88 2.08 -12.70
C VAL A 47 -22.90 3.20 -13.73
N ARG A 48 -23.40 4.37 -13.34
CA ARG A 48 -23.26 5.62 -14.10
C ARG A 48 -22.44 6.65 -13.31
N LEU A 49 -21.27 7.00 -13.83
CA LEU A 49 -20.37 8.02 -13.28
C LEU A 49 -20.32 9.23 -14.21
N THR A 50 -20.42 10.44 -13.66
CA THR A 50 -20.26 11.69 -14.40
C THR A 50 -19.13 12.52 -13.80
N ASP A 51 -18.19 12.96 -14.63
CA ASP A 51 -17.05 13.79 -14.27
C ASP A 51 -17.07 15.12 -15.03
N THR A 52 -16.56 16.19 -14.41
CA THR A 52 -16.64 17.56 -14.95
C THR A 52 -15.38 17.90 -15.74
N VAL A 53 -15.57 18.41 -16.96
CA VAL A 53 -14.51 18.91 -17.82
C VAL A 53 -14.22 20.38 -17.47
N PRO A 54 -12.96 20.76 -17.20
CA PRO A 54 -12.58 22.14 -16.91
C PRO A 54 -12.90 23.12 -18.06
N ASP A 55 -13.34 24.33 -17.75
CA ASP A 55 -13.70 25.39 -18.73
C ASP A 55 -12.55 25.78 -19.69
N ASP A 56 -11.29 25.52 -19.34
CA ASP A 56 -10.10 25.84 -20.15
C ASP A 56 -9.82 24.80 -21.25
N ILE A 57 -10.59 23.70 -21.28
CA ILE A 57 -10.32 22.51 -22.10
C ILE A 57 -11.46 22.29 -23.10
N GLU A 58 -11.10 22.15 -24.37
CA GLU A 58 -12.06 21.80 -25.41
C GLU A 58 -12.32 20.29 -25.40
N VAL A 59 -13.58 19.86 -25.57
CA VAL A 59 -13.95 18.43 -25.65
C VAL A 59 -13.20 17.66 -26.75
N GLU A 60 -12.73 18.36 -27.79
CA GLU A 60 -11.95 17.79 -28.89
C GLU A 60 -10.54 17.35 -28.46
N ASP A 61 -10.05 17.88 -27.33
CA ASP A 61 -8.77 17.52 -26.73
C ASP A 61 -8.88 16.32 -25.77
N LEU A 62 -10.09 15.81 -25.50
CA LEU A 62 -10.29 14.59 -24.74
C LEU A 62 -10.39 13.37 -25.68
N GLY A 63 -9.75 12.27 -25.30
CA GLY A 63 -9.75 11.04 -26.09
C GLY A 63 -9.78 9.79 -25.25
N PHE A 64 -10.69 8.86 -25.56
CA PHE A 64 -10.83 7.60 -24.83
C PHE A 64 -9.89 6.52 -25.35
N HIS A 65 -9.35 5.69 -24.44
CA HIS A 65 -8.44 4.61 -24.84
C HIS A 65 -9.22 3.36 -25.31
N PRO A 66 -8.92 2.80 -26.50
CA PRO A 66 -9.72 1.72 -27.10
C PRO A 66 -9.71 0.42 -26.27
N GLU A 67 -8.63 0.14 -25.54
CA GLU A 67 -8.52 -1.06 -24.69
C GLU A 67 -9.10 -0.88 -23.28
N TYR A 68 -9.42 0.35 -22.86
CA TYR A 68 -9.94 0.66 -21.53
C TYR A 68 -11.41 1.11 -21.59
N GLY A 69 -12.21 0.48 -22.45
CA GLY A 69 -13.66 0.68 -22.44
C GLY A 69 -14.15 2.00 -23.06
N SER A 70 -13.50 2.47 -24.13
CA SER A 70 -13.93 3.71 -24.83
C SER A 70 -15.38 3.73 -25.30
N GLU A 71 -16.01 2.56 -25.45
CA GLU A 71 -17.41 2.44 -25.88
C GLU A 71 -18.43 2.79 -24.79
N TYR A 72 -17.99 2.83 -23.53
CA TYR A 72 -18.81 3.13 -22.36
C TYR A 72 -18.75 4.61 -21.97
N TRP A 73 -17.92 5.41 -22.66
CA TRP A 73 -17.78 6.84 -22.42
C TRP A 73 -18.62 7.66 -23.40
N THR A 74 -19.29 8.68 -22.86
CA THR A 74 -19.98 9.72 -23.61
C THR A 74 -19.47 11.08 -23.14
N ILE A 75 -19.37 12.04 -24.06
CA ILE A 75 -18.94 13.42 -23.78
C ILE A 75 -20.03 14.39 -24.26
N ASP A 76 -20.44 15.31 -23.38
CA ASP A 76 -21.44 16.34 -23.66
C ASP A 76 -20.99 17.67 -23.03
N ASP A 77 -20.57 18.62 -23.88
CA ASP A 77 -20.10 19.96 -23.51
C ASP A 77 -19.08 19.95 -22.34
N ASP A 78 -19.47 20.31 -21.13
CA ASP A 78 -18.62 20.36 -19.94
C ASP A 78 -18.63 19.07 -19.09
N GLN A 79 -19.26 17.99 -19.55
CA GLN A 79 -19.37 16.73 -18.79
C GLN A 79 -18.99 15.49 -19.59
N ILE A 80 -18.34 14.54 -18.91
CA ILE A 80 -18.10 13.19 -19.42
C ILE A 80 -18.82 12.18 -18.54
N THR A 81 -19.48 11.22 -19.17
CA THR A 81 -20.26 10.18 -18.48
C THR A 81 -19.76 8.80 -18.88
N PHE A 82 -19.53 7.96 -17.90
CA PHE A 82 -19.19 6.55 -18.03
C PHE A 82 -20.37 5.70 -17.55
N GLU A 83 -20.84 4.76 -18.38
CA GLU A 83 -21.92 3.84 -18.03
C GLU A 83 -21.54 2.40 -18.39
N ARG A 84 -21.53 1.49 -17.40
CA ARG A 84 -21.19 0.09 -17.62
C ARG A 84 -21.71 -0.84 -16.52
N ASP A 85 -21.98 -2.09 -16.89
CA ASP A 85 -22.17 -3.22 -15.98
C ASP A 85 -20.83 -3.71 -15.40
N LEU A 86 -20.78 -3.85 -14.08
CA LEU A 86 -19.69 -4.43 -13.29
C LEU A 86 -20.15 -5.76 -12.70
N ASP A 87 -19.32 -6.79 -12.83
CA ASP A 87 -19.57 -8.09 -12.20
C ASP A 87 -19.46 -7.98 -10.66
N ALA A 88 -20.07 -8.94 -9.96
CA ALA A 88 -19.97 -9.06 -8.50
C ALA A 88 -18.50 -9.18 -8.04
N ASN A 89 -18.13 -8.48 -6.96
CA ASN A 89 -16.78 -8.51 -6.38
C ASN A 89 -15.66 -8.33 -7.41
N SER A 90 -15.85 -7.40 -8.36
CA SER A 90 -14.93 -7.17 -9.48
C SER A 90 -14.37 -5.76 -9.49
N SER A 91 -13.15 -5.63 -10.02
CA SER A 91 -12.53 -4.35 -10.29
C SER A 91 -12.41 -4.09 -11.80
N TYR A 92 -12.55 -2.83 -12.18
CA TYR A 92 -12.46 -2.40 -13.57
C TYR A 92 -11.77 -1.05 -13.71
N THR A 93 -10.75 -0.98 -14.55
CA THR A 93 -10.03 0.27 -14.85
C THR A 93 -10.45 0.83 -16.20
N THR A 94 -10.77 2.13 -16.25
CA THR A 94 -11.02 2.87 -17.47
C THR A 94 -10.27 4.20 -17.47
N VAL A 95 -9.90 4.72 -18.65
CA VAL A 95 -9.08 5.92 -18.76
C VAL A 95 -9.54 6.84 -19.90
N TYR A 96 -9.41 8.15 -19.70
CA TYR A 96 -9.45 9.13 -20.78
C TYR A 96 -8.14 9.92 -20.84
N GLY A 97 -7.61 10.09 -22.04
CA GLY A 97 -6.40 10.84 -22.34
C GLY A 97 -6.69 12.31 -22.65
N ILE A 98 -5.79 13.18 -22.21
CA ILE A 98 -5.85 14.63 -22.39
C ILE A 98 -4.79 15.03 -23.44
N ARG A 99 -5.23 15.68 -24.52
CA ARG A 99 -4.37 16.19 -25.61
C ARG A 99 -4.09 17.70 -25.48
N ALA A 100 -4.27 18.26 -24.29
CA ALA A 100 -4.06 19.67 -24.03
C ALA A 100 -2.57 20.02 -24.08
N THR A 101 -2.13 20.66 -25.16
CA THR A 101 -0.80 21.26 -25.26
C THR A 101 -0.80 22.61 -24.56
N GLY A 102 -0.79 22.67 -23.23
CA GLY A 102 -0.55 23.95 -22.53
C GLY A 102 -1.11 24.15 -21.11
N SER A 103 -1.94 23.26 -20.59
CA SER A 103 -2.48 23.38 -19.23
C SER A 103 -1.61 22.53 -18.30
N ASP A 104 -0.58 23.14 -17.71
CA ASP A 104 0.27 22.54 -16.67
C ASP A 104 -0.52 22.30 -15.36
N ASP A 105 -1.70 22.90 -15.23
CA ASP A 105 -2.63 22.71 -14.12
C ASP A 105 -3.43 21.43 -14.34
N VAL A 106 -2.86 20.30 -13.95
CA VAL A 106 -3.53 18.99 -14.00
C VAL A 106 -4.56 18.82 -12.88
N GLN A 107 -4.43 19.61 -11.81
CA GLN A 107 -5.32 19.59 -10.64
C GLN A 107 -6.77 19.93 -10.99
N GLN A 108 -7.01 20.70 -12.05
CA GLN A 108 -8.37 20.99 -12.52
C GLN A 108 -9.11 19.73 -12.99
N PHE A 109 -8.39 18.71 -13.45
CA PHE A 109 -8.95 17.42 -13.87
C PHE A 109 -9.14 16.47 -12.70
N LEU A 110 -8.68 16.80 -11.49
CA LEU A 110 -8.88 16.03 -10.27
C LEU A 110 -10.05 16.61 -9.46
N ALA A 111 -11.05 17.18 -10.13
CA ALA A 111 -12.33 17.45 -9.49
C ALA A 111 -13.02 16.14 -9.08
N GLU A 112 -13.80 16.18 -8.01
CA GLU A 112 -14.53 15.03 -7.50
C GLU A 112 -15.59 14.55 -8.51
N PRO A 113 -15.51 13.30 -8.99
CA PRO A 113 -16.49 12.76 -9.90
C PRO A 113 -17.80 12.45 -9.16
N THR A 114 -18.93 12.52 -9.85
CA THR A 114 -20.24 12.23 -9.27
C THR A 114 -20.74 10.86 -9.71
N LEU A 115 -20.99 9.96 -8.76
CA LEU A 115 -21.62 8.68 -9.04
C LEU A 115 -23.14 8.88 -9.05
N GLU A 116 -23.77 8.85 -10.22
CA GLU A 116 -25.17 9.26 -10.39
C GLU A 116 -26.18 8.18 -10.01
N SER A 117 -25.86 6.91 -10.27
CA SER A 117 -26.75 5.78 -9.96
C SER A 117 -26.02 4.45 -10.03
N VAL A 118 -26.32 3.55 -9.08
CA VAL A 118 -26.00 2.12 -9.13
C VAL A 118 -27.31 1.33 -9.20
N ASP A 119 -27.51 0.53 -10.27
CA ASP A 119 -28.68 -0.34 -10.41
C ASP A 119 -28.27 -1.83 -10.31
N PRO A 120 -28.92 -2.65 -9.47
CA PRO A 120 -30.02 -2.30 -8.57
C PRO A 120 -29.57 -1.48 -7.35
N PRO A 121 -30.44 -0.61 -6.81
CA PRO A 121 -30.15 0.18 -5.61
C PRO A 121 -30.02 -0.75 -4.40
N LEU A 122 -29.18 -0.37 -3.42
CA LEU A 122 -29.02 -1.15 -2.19
C LEU A 122 -30.37 -1.28 -1.44
N PRO A 123 -30.69 -2.46 -0.89
CA PRO A 123 -31.88 -2.63 -0.05
C PRO A 123 -31.76 -1.77 1.23
N GLU A 124 -32.81 -1.00 1.54
CA GLU A 124 -32.85 -0.17 2.74
C GLU A 124 -32.67 -1.03 4.01
N GLY A 125 -31.48 -0.98 4.61
CA GLY A 125 -31.08 -1.78 5.78
C GLY A 125 -29.67 -2.37 5.70
N GLU A 126 -29.10 -2.48 4.50
CA GLU A 126 -27.67 -2.79 4.28
C GLU A 126 -26.95 -1.54 3.79
N SER A 127 -26.96 -0.48 4.60
CA SER A 127 -25.97 0.58 4.44
C SER A 127 -24.65 0.05 5.00
N HIS A 128 -23.91 -0.71 4.18
CA HIS A 128 -22.46 -0.65 4.27
C HIS A 128 -22.08 0.75 3.81
N GLU A 129 -22.23 1.72 4.72
CA GLU A 129 -21.41 2.93 4.74
C GLU A 129 -20.01 2.48 5.15
N ASP A 130 -19.44 1.61 4.30
CA ASP A 130 -18.08 1.12 4.37
C ASP A 130 -17.24 2.32 3.98
N VAL A 131 -16.90 3.08 5.03
CA VAL A 131 -15.63 3.75 5.21
C VAL A 131 -14.82 3.85 3.93
N ILE A 132 -15.09 4.89 3.15
CA ILE A 132 -14.03 5.52 2.39
C ILE A 132 -14.08 7.02 2.69
N PRO A 133 -13.00 7.58 3.25
CA PRO A 133 -12.95 8.98 3.61
C PRO A 133 -13.07 9.84 2.36
N ASP A 134 -14.06 10.74 2.36
CA ASP A 134 -14.08 11.87 1.44
C ASP A 134 -12.82 12.71 1.71
N THR A 135 -11.87 12.65 0.79
CA THR A 135 -10.58 13.37 0.81
C THR A 135 -9.53 12.84 1.80
N SER A 136 -8.25 12.96 1.42
CA SER A 136 -7.08 12.46 2.18
C SER A 136 -6.90 13.05 3.60
N ASP A 137 -7.84 13.86 4.10
CA ASP A 137 -7.85 14.44 5.45
C ASP A 137 -8.62 13.55 6.47
N ASP A 138 -9.50 12.62 6.05
CA ASP A 138 -10.32 11.79 6.97
C ASP A 138 -9.80 10.35 7.21
N VAL A 139 -8.76 9.92 6.50
CA VAL A 139 -8.12 8.58 6.68
C VAL A 139 -7.54 8.41 8.10
N VAL A 140 -7.25 9.52 8.79
CA VAL A 140 -6.63 9.50 10.13
C VAL A 140 -7.64 9.22 11.24
N LYS A 141 -8.95 9.17 10.95
CA LYS A 141 -9.99 8.95 11.96
C LYS A 141 -10.58 7.55 12.00
N ASP A 142 -10.55 6.80 10.91
CA ASP A 142 -11.29 5.54 10.86
C ASP A 142 -10.49 4.34 11.41
N ALA A 143 -9.15 4.39 11.35
CA ALA A 143 -8.29 3.38 11.98
C ALA A 143 -8.36 3.34 13.53
N ILE A 144 -9.20 4.18 14.13
CA ILE A 144 -9.42 4.35 15.58
C ILE A 144 -10.68 3.59 16.01
N ALA A 145 -11.68 3.45 15.13
CA ALA A 145 -12.98 2.89 15.46
C ALA A 145 -13.01 1.39 15.10
N GLY A 146 -12.60 0.56 16.05
CA GLY A 146 -12.55 -0.89 15.90
C GLY A 146 -13.93 -1.56 15.82
N ASP A 147 -14.56 -1.52 14.65
CA ASP A 147 -15.72 -2.36 14.33
C ASP A 147 -15.54 -3.03 12.96
N GLY A 148 -14.79 -4.13 12.97
CA GLY A 148 -14.58 -5.00 11.83
C GLY A 148 -14.69 -6.45 12.29
N GLU A 149 -15.92 -6.93 12.42
CA GLU A 149 -16.20 -8.32 12.77
C GLU A 149 -15.73 -9.24 11.64
N ILE A 150 -14.70 -10.04 11.94
CA ILE A 150 -14.06 -10.97 11.01
C ILE A 150 -15.01 -12.16 10.76
N PRO A 151 -15.53 -12.38 9.54
CA PRO A 151 -16.41 -13.51 9.28
C PRO A 151 -15.61 -14.82 9.31
N GLY A 152 -15.76 -15.62 10.37
CA GLY A 152 -15.13 -16.94 10.46
C GLY A 152 -14.85 -17.51 11.85
N LEU A 153 -15.25 -16.84 12.93
CA LEU A 153 -15.12 -17.37 14.29
C LEU A 153 -16.51 -17.60 14.90
N GLU A 154 -17.11 -18.75 14.57
CA GLU A 154 -18.23 -19.29 15.35
C GLU A 154 -17.68 -19.86 16.66
N ASP A 155 -18.26 -19.42 17.77
CA ASP A 155 -18.06 -19.92 19.13
C ASP A 155 -18.32 -21.43 19.22
N GLU A 156 -17.37 -22.17 19.80
CA GLU A 156 -17.65 -23.47 20.41
C GLU A 156 -17.19 -23.43 21.88
N ASP A 157 -18.20 -23.38 22.75
CA ASP A 157 -18.12 -23.40 24.21
C ASP A 157 -17.35 -24.61 24.78
N GLU A 158 -16.82 -24.37 25.98
CA GLU A 158 -16.16 -25.32 26.89
C GLU A 158 -16.94 -26.62 27.15
N GLU A 159 -16.26 -27.76 27.04
CA GLU A 159 -16.51 -28.92 27.90
C GLU A 159 -15.18 -29.56 28.32
N GLU A 160 -15.04 -29.78 29.62
CA GLU A 160 -13.94 -30.49 30.28
C GLU A 160 -13.88 -31.96 29.81
N ASP A 161 -12.72 -32.45 29.41
CA ASP A 161 -12.38 -33.87 29.59
C ASP A 161 -10.85 -34.05 29.71
N GLU A 162 -10.45 -34.60 30.86
CA GLU A 162 -9.12 -35.11 31.15
C GLU A 162 -8.83 -36.32 30.25
N ASP A 163 -7.75 -36.30 29.45
CA ASP A 163 -7.00 -37.51 29.10
C ASP A 163 -5.58 -37.18 28.60
N GLU A 164 -4.61 -37.72 29.33
CA GLU A 164 -3.18 -37.73 29.01
C GLU A 164 -2.90 -38.68 27.84
N GLU A 165 -2.38 -38.19 26.71
CA GLU A 165 -1.57 -39.03 25.82
C GLU A 165 -0.42 -38.22 25.18
N ASP A 166 0.75 -38.84 25.27
CA ASP A 166 2.11 -38.42 24.96
C ASP A 166 2.31 -38.16 23.45
N VAL A 167 2.58 -36.92 23.05
CA VAL A 167 3.11 -36.60 21.71
C VAL A 167 4.59 -36.26 21.81
N GLY A 168 5.41 -37.24 21.43
CA GLY A 168 6.86 -37.19 21.48
C GLY A 168 7.45 -35.96 20.82
N THR A 169 8.14 -35.16 21.63
CA THR A 169 9.02 -34.09 21.18
C THR A 169 10.12 -34.69 20.32
N LEU A 170 10.08 -34.37 19.02
CA LEU A 170 11.20 -34.60 18.12
C LEU A 170 12.35 -33.69 18.56
N ASP A 171 13.38 -34.31 19.12
CA ASP A 171 14.65 -33.69 19.52
C ASP A 171 15.39 -33.22 18.25
N LEU A 172 15.12 -31.99 17.83
CA LEU A 172 15.87 -31.31 16.78
C LEU A 172 17.24 -30.91 17.35
N LYS A 173 18.26 -31.60 16.86
CA LYS A 173 19.65 -31.39 17.25
C LYS A 173 20.16 -30.06 16.68
N ASP A 174 20.64 -29.20 17.56
CA ASP A 174 21.27 -27.91 17.27
C ASP A 174 22.48 -28.10 16.33
N PRO A 175 22.55 -27.40 15.19
CA PRO A 175 23.62 -27.54 14.20
C PRO A 175 24.93 -26.83 14.58
N ASN A 176 25.05 -26.25 15.78
CA ASN A 176 26.21 -25.43 16.16
C ASN A 176 27.00 -25.93 17.38
N ASP A 177 26.89 -27.22 17.73
CA ASP A 177 27.65 -27.83 18.84
C ASP A 177 29.10 -28.21 18.40
N PRO A 178 30.16 -27.60 18.97
CA PRO A 178 31.53 -27.73 18.45
C PRO A 178 32.34 -28.92 18.99
N GLU A 179 31.74 -29.91 19.66
CA GLU A 179 32.45 -31.07 20.22
C GLU A 179 31.85 -32.41 19.73
N SER A 180 32.17 -32.80 18.50
CA SER A 180 32.19 -34.23 18.14
C SER A 180 33.10 -34.49 16.94
N GLY A 181 34.37 -34.72 17.23
CA GLY A 181 35.28 -35.36 16.28
C GLY A 181 34.97 -36.85 16.21
N THR A 182 34.80 -37.39 15.00
CA THR A 182 35.59 -38.51 14.47
C THR A 182 35.28 -38.74 13.00
N ALA A 183 36.37 -38.98 12.27
CA ALA A 183 36.50 -39.46 10.89
C ALA A 183 35.35 -40.28 10.29
N ASP A 184 35.03 -40.02 9.01
CA ASP A 184 35.27 -41.01 7.96
C ASP A 184 35.41 -40.31 6.60
N ALA A 185 36.45 -40.71 5.88
CA ALA A 185 36.83 -40.20 4.58
C ALA A 185 36.42 -41.21 3.51
N SER A 186 35.73 -40.76 2.47
CA SER A 186 35.80 -41.35 1.13
C SER A 186 35.31 -40.34 0.09
N SER A 187 36.26 -39.74 -0.61
CA SER A 187 36.05 -39.24 -1.96
C SER A 187 37.25 -39.68 -2.78
N ASP A 188 36.96 -40.64 -3.66
CA ASP A 188 37.82 -41.18 -4.70
C ASP A 188 37.70 -40.28 -5.94
N GLY A 189 38.85 -39.94 -6.55
CA GLY A 189 38.87 -39.46 -7.93
C GLY A 189 39.75 -38.23 -8.20
N ALA A 190 41.06 -38.43 -8.35
CA ALA A 190 41.86 -37.73 -9.36
C ALA A 190 43.23 -38.41 -9.53
N GLU A 191 43.43 -38.96 -10.72
CA GLU A 191 44.68 -39.57 -11.17
C GLU A 191 45.67 -38.52 -11.73
N ALA A 192 46.94 -38.86 -11.53
CA ALA A 192 48.09 -38.64 -12.40
C ALA A 192 48.79 -37.26 -12.45
N GLY A 193 50.09 -37.30 -12.13
CA GLY A 193 51.08 -36.38 -12.71
C GLY A 193 52.33 -36.17 -11.87
N GLY A 194 53.19 -37.20 -11.79
CA GLY A 194 54.44 -37.19 -11.04
C GLY A 194 55.52 -36.22 -11.57
N GLU A 195 56.42 -35.94 -10.63
CA GLU A 195 57.46 -34.92 -10.58
C GLU A 195 58.70 -35.21 -11.43
N ALA A 196 59.40 -34.14 -11.80
CA ALA A 196 60.85 -33.95 -11.71
C ALA A 196 61.17 -32.52 -12.19
N ASP A 197 62.23 -31.81 -11.84
CA ASP A 197 63.20 -31.75 -10.74
C ASP A 197 64.16 -30.61 -11.15
N ALA A 198 64.81 -30.00 -10.17
CA ALA A 198 65.33 -28.65 -10.20
C ALA A 198 66.72 -28.44 -10.84
N GLY A 199 67.04 -27.15 -11.04
CA GLY A 199 68.40 -26.60 -10.89
C GLY A 199 69.15 -26.31 -12.19
N ALA A 200 69.25 -25.06 -12.67
CA ALA A 200 70.10 -23.96 -12.19
C ALA A 200 71.58 -24.06 -12.61
N GLY A 201 72.11 -22.95 -13.14
CA GLY A 201 73.53 -22.59 -12.97
C GLY A 201 74.31 -22.38 -14.25
N ASP A 202 74.31 -21.12 -14.70
CA ASP A 202 75.23 -20.52 -15.65
C ASP A 202 76.59 -20.19 -15.00
N ALA A 203 77.59 -20.07 -15.88
CA ALA A 203 78.82 -19.28 -15.80
C ALA A 203 80.16 -19.89 -15.35
N GLU A 204 81.18 -19.35 -16.04
CA GLU A 204 82.64 -19.31 -15.81
C GLU A 204 83.51 -20.29 -16.64
N ASP A 205 83.75 -19.80 -17.87
CA ASP A 205 85.00 -19.80 -18.61
C ASP A 205 86.24 -19.49 -17.73
N ASP A 206 87.23 -20.39 -17.68
CA ASP A 206 88.65 -20.04 -17.47
C ASP A 206 89.56 -21.06 -18.15
N GLY A 207 90.48 -20.52 -18.96
CA GLY A 207 91.28 -21.23 -19.95
C GLY A 207 92.39 -22.10 -19.38
N GLY A 208 92.29 -23.41 -19.63
CA GLY A 208 93.40 -24.35 -19.59
C GLY A 208 93.77 -24.79 -21.01
N GLY A 209 94.85 -24.22 -21.55
CA GLY A 209 95.35 -24.52 -22.90
C GLY A 209 95.78 -25.98 -23.07
N GLU A 210 94.86 -26.80 -23.56
CA GLU A 210 95.20 -27.99 -24.33
C GLU A 210 95.28 -27.55 -25.80
N VAL A 211 96.47 -27.67 -26.41
CA VAL A 211 96.66 -27.46 -27.85
C VAL A 211 96.00 -28.64 -28.56
N THR A 212 94.67 -28.63 -28.57
CA THR A 212 93.89 -29.33 -29.57
C THR A 212 94.20 -28.61 -30.88
N VAL A 213 94.61 -29.35 -31.91
CA VAL A 213 94.64 -28.79 -33.25
C VAL A 213 93.17 -28.53 -33.58
N SER A 214 92.69 -27.33 -33.25
CA SER A 214 91.27 -27.00 -33.37
C SER A 214 90.85 -27.22 -34.80
N ASP A 215 89.72 -27.88 -35.02
CA ASP A 215 89.17 -28.12 -36.36
C ASP A 215 89.07 -26.80 -37.16
N ASP A 216 88.85 -25.66 -36.49
CA ASP A 216 88.95 -24.32 -37.07
C ASP A 216 90.30 -23.99 -37.72
N SER A 217 91.42 -24.42 -37.14
CA SER A 217 92.77 -24.21 -37.69
C SER A 217 93.00 -25.07 -38.94
N LEU A 218 92.47 -26.29 -38.96
CA LEU A 218 92.52 -27.18 -40.13
C LEU A 218 91.62 -26.67 -41.25
N ILE A 219 90.40 -26.21 -40.93
CA ILE A 219 89.46 -25.61 -41.88
C ILE A 219 90.01 -24.29 -42.44
N ALA A 220 90.63 -23.44 -41.60
CA ALA A 220 91.26 -22.20 -42.04
C ALA A 220 92.46 -22.46 -42.97
N THR A 221 93.27 -23.47 -42.67
CA THR A 221 94.40 -23.90 -43.51
C THR A 221 93.90 -24.47 -44.84
N MET A 222 92.83 -25.28 -44.82
CA MET A 222 92.19 -25.85 -46.00
C MET A 222 91.51 -24.78 -46.87
N ALA A 223 90.83 -23.80 -46.29
CA ALA A 223 90.26 -22.65 -46.99
C ALA A 223 91.34 -21.79 -47.65
N THR A 224 92.52 -21.70 -47.03
CA THR A 224 93.68 -20.97 -47.55
C THR A 224 94.32 -21.69 -48.75
N GLU A 225 94.46 -23.01 -48.71
CA GLU A 225 94.92 -23.85 -49.82
C GLU A 225 93.94 -23.83 -51.02
N ILE A 226 92.63 -23.84 -50.77
CA ILE A 226 91.58 -23.73 -51.81
C ILE A 226 91.64 -22.34 -52.49
N ARG A 227 91.80 -21.24 -51.73
CA ARG A 227 91.94 -19.88 -52.30
C ARG A 227 93.19 -19.72 -53.15
N GLN A 228 94.28 -20.38 -52.78
CA GLN A 228 95.54 -20.37 -53.55
C GLN A 228 95.50 -21.29 -54.78
N LYS A 229 94.35 -21.93 -55.08
CA LYS A 229 94.15 -22.90 -56.17
C LYS A 229 95.12 -24.09 -56.11
N ASN A 230 95.65 -24.39 -54.94
CA ASN A 230 96.60 -25.49 -54.75
C ASN A 230 95.91 -26.82 -54.40
N VAL A 231 94.59 -26.89 -54.62
CA VAL A 231 93.76 -28.08 -54.42
C VAL A 231 93.31 -28.59 -55.79
N SER A 232 93.31 -29.91 -55.96
CA SER A 232 92.94 -30.52 -57.23
C SER A 232 91.44 -30.28 -57.53
N ALA A 233 91.09 -30.17 -58.81
CA ALA A 233 89.69 -29.97 -59.21
C ALA A 233 88.79 -31.15 -58.80
N GLU A 234 89.36 -32.35 -58.64
CA GLU A 234 88.67 -33.53 -58.15
C GLU A 234 88.36 -33.42 -56.65
N ASP A 235 89.29 -32.94 -55.83
CA ASP A 235 89.07 -32.76 -54.39
C ASP A 235 88.03 -31.67 -54.10
N VAL A 236 88.03 -30.57 -54.86
CA VAL A 236 86.98 -29.53 -54.77
C VAL A 236 85.63 -30.08 -55.18
N LYS A 237 85.59 -31.00 -56.17
CA LYS A 237 84.35 -31.67 -56.59
C LYS A 237 83.87 -32.65 -55.51
N LEU A 238 84.79 -33.37 -54.86
CA LEU A 238 84.49 -34.29 -53.77
C LEU A 238 83.97 -33.55 -52.54
N LEU A 239 84.58 -32.41 -52.18
CA LEU A 239 84.13 -31.55 -51.09
C LEU A 239 82.77 -30.93 -51.39
N ARG A 240 82.53 -30.50 -52.64
CA ARG A 240 81.21 -30.03 -53.07
C ARG A 240 80.17 -31.13 -52.94
N GLN A 241 80.47 -32.35 -53.37
CA GLN A 241 79.57 -33.50 -53.25
C GLN A 241 79.35 -33.91 -51.78
N ALA A 242 80.38 -33.88 -50.94
CA ALA A 242 80.27 -34.18 -49.52
C ALA A 242 79.44 -33.12 -48.77
N PHE A 243 79.57 -31.84 -49.13
CA PHE A 243 78.70 -30.78 -48.63
C PHE A 243 77.26 -30.91 -49.12
N GLU A 244 77.05 -31.40 -50.34
CA GLU A 244 75.72 -31.65 -50.90
C GLU A 244 75.02 -32.80 -50.15
N ILE A 245 75.74 -33.87 -49.81
CA ILE A 245 75.23 -34.99 -48.99
C ILE A 245 75.01 -34.56 -47.52
N ALA A 246 75.93 -33.77 -46.95
CA ALA A 246 75.77 -33.24 -45.59
C ALA A 246 74.61 -32.23 -45.50
N ALA A 247 74.31 -31.50 -46.58
CA ALA A 247 73.11 -30.68 -46.68
C ALA A 247 71.82 -31.52 -46.76
N GLU A 248 71.87 -32.72 -47.34
CA GLU A 248 70.78 -33.70 -47.32
C GLU A 248 70.59 -34.33 -45.92
N GLU A 249 71.66 -34.59 -45.15
CA GLU A 249 71.59 -35.08 -43.75
C GLU A 249 71.32 -33.96 -42.71
N GLY A 250 71.61 -32.71 -43.07
CA GLY A 250 71.25 -31.50 -42.32
C GLY A 250 69.74 -31.22 -42.27
N GLY A 251 68.93 -32.05 -42.94
CA GLY A 251 67.48 -31.99 -42.95
C GLY A 251 66.84 -32.02 -41.56
N SER A 252 67.48 -32.63 -40.55
CA SER A 252 66.97 -32.60 -39.17
C SER A 252 67.14 -31.24 -38.49
N THR A 253 68.25 -30.55 -38.75
CA THR A 253 68.47 -29.17 -38.29
C THR A 253 67.59 -28.21 -39.08
N ALA A 254 67.42 -28.41 -40.38
CA ALA A 254 66.49 -27.66 -41.20
C ALA A 254 65.05 -27.84 -40.71
N ALA A 255 64.61 -29.06 -40.44
CA ALA A 255 63.28 -29.34 -39.89
C ALA A 255 63.09 -28.74 -38.48
N LYS A 256 64.12 -28.74 -37.64
CA LYS A 256 64.09 -28.04 -36.35
C LYS A 256 63.99 -26.53 -36.51
N ILE A 257 64.71 -25.97 -37.49
CA ILE A 257 64.63 -24.54 -37.82
C ILE A 257 63.24 -24.20 -38.35
N ASP A 258 62.67 -25.02 -39.23
CA ASP A 258 61.31 -24.85 -39.74
C ASP A 258 60.27 -24.97 -38.62
N GLN A 259 60.43 -25.93 -37.71
CA GLN A 259 59.57 -26.06 -36.53
C GLN A 259 59.68 -24.83 -35.63
N ILE A 260 60.89 -24.38 -35.31
CA ILE A 260 61.10 -23.17 -34.51
C ILE A 260 60.51 -21.94 -35.22
N GLN A 261 60.62 -21.86 -36.55
CA GLN A 261 60.01 -20.77 -37.32
C GLN A 261 58.48 -20.82 -37.28
N SER A 262 57.88 -22.01 -37.32
CA SER A 262 56.44 -22.21 -37.14
C SER A 262 55.99 -21.85 -35.73
N ASP A 263 56.68 -22.37 -34.71
CA ASP A 263 56.39 -22.09 -33.30
C ASP A 263 56.51 -20.59 -33.01
N ILE A 264 57.48 -19.90 -33.61
CA ILE A 264 57.60 -18.43 -33.51
C ILE A 264 56.45 -17.71 -34.22
N ALA A 265 55.98 -18.22 -35.36
CA ALA A 265 54.84 -17.64 -36.06
C ALA A 265 53.55 -17.79 -35.24
N ASP A 266 53.35 -18.96 -34.63
CA ASP A 266 52.21 -19.25 -33.76
C ASP A 266 52.26 -18.43 -32.47
N LEU A 267 53.45 -18.28 -31.86
CA LEU A 267 53.65 -17.41 -30.69
C LEU A 267 53.34 -15.94 -31.03
N ARG A 268 53.75 -15.44 -32.20
CA ARG A 268 53.41 -14.08 -32.63
C ARG A 268 51.92 -13.91 -32.87
N ALA A 269 51.27 -14.89 -33.48
CA ALA A 269 49.82 -14.86 -33.67
C ALA A 269 49.09 -14.86 -32.31
N TYR A 270 49.55 -15.67 -31.36
CA TYR A 270 49.01 -15.69 -29.99
C TYR A 270 49.24 -14.38 -29.25
N THR A 271 50.45 -13.82 -29.29
CA THR A 271 50.75 -12.53 -28.66
C THR A 271 49.90 -11.42 -29.25
N ASN A 272 49.73 -11.35 -30.58
CA ASN A 272 48.85 -10.35 -31.19
C ASN A 272 47.39 -10.54 -30.75
N SER A 273 46.91 -11.78 -30.67
CA SER A 273 45.55 -12.06 -30.17
C SER A 273 45.38 -11.71 -28.70
N LEU A 274 46.43 -11.86 -27.89
CA LEU A 274 46.42 -11.50 -26.47
C LEU A 274 46.49 -9.98 -26.29
N GLU A 275 47.29 -9.27 -27.10
CA GLU A 275 47.31 -7.81 -27.13
C GLU A 275 45.92 -7.26 -27.52
N GLU A 276 45.30 -7.79 -28.56
CA GLU A 276 43.94 -7.40 -28.97
C GLU A 276 42.89 -7.71 -27.88
N PHE A 277 43.01 -8.86 -27.21
CA PHE A 277 42.14 -9.20 -26.08
C PHE A 277 42.30 -8.24 -24.89
N LEU A 278 43.54 -7.90 -24.53
CA LEU A 278 43.85 -6.99 -23.43
C LEU A 278 43.48 -5.54 -23.77
N ASP A 279 43.62 -5.13 -25.03
CA ASP A 279 43.16 -3.81 -25.50
C ASP A 279 41.63 -3.70 -25.42
N GLU A 280 40.90 -4.80 -25.64
CA GLU A 280 39.43 -4.80 -25.63
C GLU A 280 38.80 -5.05 -24.25
N ASN A 281 39.41 -5.90 -23.42
CA ASN A 281 38.86 -6.32 -22.11
C ASN A 281 39.63 -5.75 -20.91
N GLY A 282 40.73 -5.05 -21.14
CA GLY A 282 41.64 -4.58 -20.09
C GLY A 282 42.48 -5.72 -19.49
N THR A 283 43.36 -5.36 -18.56
CA THR A 283 44.14 -6.34 -17.80
C THR A 283 43.33 -6.94 -16.65
N ALA A 284 43.81 -8.07 -16.12
CA ALA A 284 43.18 -8.69 -14.95
C ALA A 284 43.14 -7.75 -13.74
N GLU A 285 44.13 -6.87 -13.59
CA GLU A 285 44.15 -5.87 -12.53
C GLU A 285 43.03 -4.84 -12.70
N GLU A 286 42.77 -4.38 -13.93
CA GLU A 286 41.69 -3.42 -14.23
C GLU A 286 40.31 -4.04 -13.95
N LEU A 287 40.10 -5.30 -14.33
CA LEU A 287 38.86 -6.03 -14.02
C LEU A 287 38.65 -6.21 -12.51
N ILE A 288 39.73 -6.50 -11.76
CA ILE A 288 39.66 -6.63 -10.30
C ILE A 288 39.35 -5.28 -9.65
N GLU A 289 39.89 -4.19 -10.19
CA GLU A 289 39.63 -2.84 -9.67
C GLU A 289 38.20 -2.38 -9.98
N GLU A 290 37.68 -2.68 -11.17
CA GLU A 290 36.27 -2.46 -11.50
C GLU A 290 35.35 -3.28 -10.58
N PHE A 291 35.61 -4.57 -10.44
CA PHE A 291 34.81 -5.44 -9.57
C PHE A 291 34.82 -4.97 -8.11
N LYS A 292 35.97 -4.52 -7.60
CA LYS A 292 36.05 -3.92 -6.27
C LYS A 292 35.21 -2.66 -6.17
N GLY A 293 35.24 -1.80 -7.18
CA GLY A 293 34.37 -0.62 -7.24
C GLY A 293 32.88 -0.98 -7.24
N GLN A 294 32.50 -2.05 -7.93
CA GLN A 294 31.12 -2.57 -7.90
C GLN A 294 30.72 -3.10 -6.52
N VAL A 295 31.61 -3.82 -5.85
CA VAL A 295 31.38 -4.32 -4.48
C VAL A 295 31.25 -3.15 -3.51
N GLU A 296 32.13 -2.15 -3.58
CA GLU A 296 32.05 -0.95 -2.73
C GLU A 296 30.74 -0.18 -2.96
N GLN A 297 30.28 -0.09 -4.22
CA GLN A 297 28.98 0.52 -4.53
C GLN A 297 27.82 -0.30 -3.97
N PHE A 298 27.88 -1.63 -4.06
CA PHE A 298 26.85 -2.51 -3.52
C PHE A 298 26.80 -2.47 -1.98
N GLU A 299 27.96 -2.43 -1.32
CA GLU A 299 28.06 -2.24 0.12
C GLU A 299 27.42 -0.92 0.55
N GLN A 300 27.70 0.17 -0.17
CA GLN A 300 27.06 1.45 0.09
C GLN A 300 25.54 1.41 -0.11
N GLN A 301 25.06 0.70 -1.13
CA GLN A 301 23.62 0.51 -1.35
C GLN A 301 22.97 -0.29 -0.20
N LEU A 302 23.66 -1.29 0.36
CA LEU A 302 23.18 -2.05 1.51
C LEU A 302 23.14 -1.20 2.78
N ASP A 303 24.14 -0.35 3.02
CA ASP A 303 24.13 0.61 4.12
C ASP A 303 22.96 1.59 3.99
N ASP A 304 22.72 2.13 2.80
CA ASP A 304 21.59 3.04 2.52
C ASP A 304 20.23 2.33 2.71
N GLN A 305 20.12 1.06 2.33
CA GLN A 305 18.91 0.26 2.56
C GLN A 305 18.70 -0.07 4.03
N SER A 306 19.76 -0.40 4.77
CA SER A 306 19.68 -0.62 6.22
C SER A 306 19.15 0.62 6.93
N GLY A 307 19.66 1.80 6.57
CA GLY A 307 19.19 3.07 7.13
C GLY A 307 17.72 3.37 6.79
N GLN A 308 17.24 2.97 5.61
CA GLN A 308 15.81 3.07 5.27
C GLN A 308 14.95 2.13 6.12
N ILE A 309 15.41 0.90 6.37
CA ILE A 309 14.72 -0.05 7.23
C ILE A 309 14.63 0.47 8.67
N ASP A 310 15.72 1.01 9.20
CA ASP A 310 15.73 1.60 10.55
C ASP A 310 14.73 2.78 10.65
N ALA A 311 14.65 3.64 9.62
CA ALA A 311 13.69 4.75 9.60
C ALA A 311 12.23 4.27 9.48
N ILE A 312 11.98 3.19 8.72
CA ILE A 312 10.66 2.57 8.64
C ILE A 312 10.27 1.98 9.99
N ASP A 313 11.18 1.31 10.68
CA ASP A 313 10.95 0.74 12.02
C ASP A 313 10.55 1.83 13.02
N GLU A 314 11.27 2.97 13.04
CA GLU A 314 10.91 4.14 13.86
C GLU A 314 9.52 4.69 13.51
N THR A 315 9.16 4.71 12.22
CA THR A 315 7.83 5.16 11.78
C THR A 315 6.74 4.19 12.21
N VAL A 316 6.99 2.88 12.11
CA VAL A 316 6.05 1.84 12.55
C VAL A 316 5.84 1.89 14.06
N GLU A 317 6.89 2.10 14.85
CA GLU A 317 6.76 2.28 16.30
C GLU A 317 5.91 3.51 16.65
N ALA A 318 6.09 4.61 15.92
CA ALA A 318 5.30 5.83 16.12
C ALA A 318 3.82 5.59 15.78
N VAL A 319 3.53 5.00 14.62
CA VAL A 319 2.16 4.69 14.19
C VAL A 319 1.48 3.71 15.15
N SER A 320 2.20 2.68 15.64
CA SER A 320 1.66 1.77 16.65
C SER A 320 1.27 2.52 17.92
N GLY A 321 2.10 3.46 18.38
CA GLY A 321 1.79 4.28 19.55
C GLY A 321 0.58 5.20 19.34
N ASP A 322 0.42 5.73 18.12
CA ASP A 322 -0.75 6.52 17.77
C ASP A 322 -2.02 5.65 17.76
N VAL A 323 -1.98 4.44 17.19
CA VAL A 323 -3.09 3.47 17.19
C VAL A 323 -3.51 3.08 18.61
N ASP A 324 -2.55 2.87 19.52
CA ASP A 324 -2.85 2.57 20.93
C ASP A 324 -3.59 3.75 21.60
N ALA A 325 -3.12 4.99 21.40
CA ALA A 325 -3.75 6.18 21.97
C ALA A 325 -5.15 6.44 21.39
N MET A 326 -5.30 6.19 20.09
CA MET A 326 -6.56 6.24 19.37
C MET A 326 -7.58 5.23 19.92
N SER A 327 -7.15 4.00 20.17
CA SER A 327 -7.99 2.97 20.78
C SER A 327 -8.52 3.39 22.16
N GLU A 328 -7.66 3.98 23.01
CA GLU A 328 -8.07 4.52 24.31
C GLU A 328 -9.10 5.66 24.18
N GLU A 329 -8.99 6.51 23.14
CA GLU A 329 -9.96 7.58 22.89
C GLU A 329 -11.33 7.04 22.47
N VAL A 330 -11.37 6.01 21.60
CA VAL A 330 -12.62 5.37 21.20
C VAL A 330 -13.31 4.65 22.35
N GLU A 331 -12.56 4.00 23.24
CA GLU A 331 -13.12 3.44 24.47
C GLU A 331 -13.79 4.53 25.33
N SER A 332 -13.12 5.67 25.54
CA SER A 332 -13.68 6.81 26.27
C SER A 332 -14.93 7.38 25.60
N MET A 333 -14.89 7.54 24.27
CA MET A 333 -16.04 8.03 23.50
C MET A 333 -17.23 7.06 23.62
N GLY A 334 -16.98 5.75 23.62
CA GLY A 334 -17.99 4.73 23.85
C GLY A 334 -18.68 4.86 25.22
N GLU A 335 -17.91 5.13 26.28
CA GLU A 335 -18.44 5.38 27.62
C GLU A 335 -19.29 6.66 27.69
N GLU A 336 -18.85 7.73 27.00
CA GLU A 336 -19.61 8.98 26.91
C GLU A 336 -20.93 8.78 26.16
N VAL A 337 -20.94 8.05 25.04
CA VAL A 337 -22.14 7.72 24.27
C VAL A 337 -23.12 6.90 25.11
N ALA A 338 -22.64 5.91 25.86
CA ALA A 338 -23.48 5.12 26.76
C ALA A 338 -24.16 6.02 27.81
N THR A 339 -23.40 6.94 28.41
CA THR A 339 -23.93 7.91 29.39
C THR A 339 -24.99 8.81 28.77
N VAL A 340 -24.75 9.32 27.55
CA VAL A 340 -25.73 10.15 26.83
C VAL A 340 -27.01 9.36 26.53
N ASN A 341 -26.90 8.08 26.18
CA ASN A 341 -28.07 7.23 25.95
C ASN A 341 -28.91 7.07 27.24
N ASP A 342 -28.28 6.79 28.38
CA ASP A 342 -28.95 6.71 29.68
C ASP A 342 -29.65 8.04 30.06
N ASP A 343 -29.01 9.18 29.77
CA ASP A 343 -29.59 10.50 29.99
C ASP A 343 -30.82 10.74 29.08
N VAL A 344 -30.78 10.28 27.83
CA VAL A 344 -31.91 10.37 26.89
C VAL A 344 -33.09 9.52 27.35
N ASP A 345 -32.85 8.28 27.79
CA ASP A 345 -33.88 7.40 28.34
C ASP A 345 -34.54 8.04 29.58
N THR A 346 -33.73 8.60 30.48
CA THR A 346 -34.23 9.32 31.65
C THR A 346 -35.10 10.51 31.25
N LEU A 347 -34.68 11.28 30.24
CA LEU A 347 -35.42 12.43 29.76
C LEU A 347 -36.76 12.03 29.11
N ASP A 348 -36.82 10.91 28.38
CA ASP A 348 -38.09 10.39 27.83
C ASP A 348 -39.09 10.05 28.93
N GLU A 349 -38.61 9.42 30.01
CA GLU A 349 -39.42 9.13 31.19
C GLU A 349 -39.96 10.41 31.84
N GLU A 350 -39.11 11.42 32.01
CA GLU A 350 -39.50 12.73 32.55
C GLU A 350 -40.55 13.42 31.67
N VAL A 351 -40.33 13.46 30.35
CA VAL A 351 -41.28 14.05 29.39
C VAL A 351 -42.61 13.30 29.42
N SER A 352 -42.58 11.98 29.48
CA SER A 352 -43.77 11.15 29.61
C SER A 352 -44.53 11.42 30.92
N SER A 353 -43.83 11.67 32.02
CA SER A 353 -44.42 12.08 33.30
C SER A 353 -45.11 13.44 33.20
N VAL A 354 -44.40 14.45 32.69
CA VAL A 354 -44.94 15.81 32.48
C VAL A 354 -46.17 15.77 31.58
N ARG A 355 -46.15 14.97 30.51
CA ARG A 355 -47.30 14.82 29.61
C ARG A 355 -48.54 14.27 30.32
N ARG A 356 -48.37 13.31 31.24
CA ARG A 356 -49.47 12.79 32.07
C ARG A 356 -49.99 13.84 33.03
N GLU A 357 -49.10 14.60 33.67
CA GLU A 357 -49.49 15.69 34.57
C GLU A 357 -50.28 16.77 33.83
N VAL A 358 -49.83 17.19 32.65
CA VAL A 358 -50.54 18.16 31.80
C VAL A 358 -51.93 17.66 31.41
N ASN A 359 -52.08 16.37 31.08
CA ASN A 359 -53.39 15.81 30.77
C ASN A 359 -54.31 15.72 31.99
N GLY A 360 -53.75 15.40 33.17
CA GLY A 360 -54.46 15.44 34.44
C GLY A 360 -54.98 16.85 34.74
N LEU A 361 -54.10 17.85 34.66
CA LEU A 361 -54.45 19.26 34.85
C LEU A 361 -55.54 19.71 33.87
N GLY A 362 -55.47 19.26 32.60
CA GLY A 362 -56.51 19.52 31.61
C GLY A 362 -57.88 19.00 32.05
N THR A 363 -57.93 17.79 32.61
CA THR A 363 -59.17 17.20 33.15
C THR A 363 -59.67 17.97 34.37
N GLU A 364 -58.77 18.34 35.29
CA GLU A 364 -59.14 19.15 36.47
C GLU A 364 -59.69 20.52 36.09
N VAL A 365 -59.18 21.14 35.02
CA VAL A 365 -59.71 22.40 34.49
C VAL A 365 -61.11 22.22 33.93
N GLU A 366 -61.37 21.17 33.14
CA GLU A 366 -62.72 20.86 32.63
C GLU A 366 -63.71 20.64 33.79
N GLU A 367 -63.31 19.89 34.84
CA GLU A 367 -64.14 19.70 36.03
C GLU A 367 -64.41 21.02 36.78
N PHE A 368 -63.43 21.93 36.84
CA PHE A 368 -63.60 23.24 37.47
C PHE A 368 -64.54 24.14 36.64
N GLU A 369 -64.48 24.07 35.32
CA GLU A 369 -65.38 24.80 34.41
C GLU A 369 -66.83 24.33 34.59
N ASP A 370 -67.07 23.01 34.62
CA ASP A 370 -68.39 22.43 34.89
C ASP A 370 -68.93 22.85 36.27
N ALA A 371 -68.07 22.82 37.30
CA ALA A 371 -68.45 23.25 38.64
C ALA A 371 -68.78 24.75 38.70
N LEU A 372 -68.07 25.57 37.92
CA LEU A 372 -68.35 27.00 37.83
C LEU A 372 -69.70 27.27 37.15
N GLU A 373 -70.02 26.55 36.06
CA GLU A 373 -71.32 26.66 35.37
C GLU A 373 -72.47 26.28 36.31
N ALA A 374 -72.32 25.21 37.09
CA ALA A 374 -73.32 24.82 38.08
C ALA A 374 -73.52 25.85 39.20
N VAL A 375 -72.42 26.47 39.67
CA VAL A 375 -72.50 27.56 40.66
C VAL A 375 -73.15 28.80 40.06
N GLU A 376 -72.87 29.12 38.80
CA GLU A 376 -73.51 30.23 38.10
C GLU A 376 -75.02 30.01 37.99
N GLU A 377 -75.46 28.80 37.61
CA GLU A 377 -76.88 28.41 37.59
C GLU A 377 -77.54 28.50 38.97
N GLU A 378 -76.89 28.03 40.04
CA GLU A 378 -77.41 28.13 41.41
C GLU A 378 -77.56 29.60 41.86
N VAL A 379 -76.62 30.46 41.46
CA VAL A 379 -76.70 31.91 41.73
C VAL A 379 -77.85 32.56 40.96
N GLU A 380 -78.07 32.18 39.69
CA GLU A 380 -79.20 32.66 38.90
C GLU A 380 -80.54 32.20 39.50
N GLU A 381 -80.66 30.94 39.93
CA GLU A 381 -81.84 30.42 40.61
C GLU A 381 -82.10 31.16 41.92
N LEU A 382 -81.07 31.35 42.75
CA LEU A 382 -81.20 32.09 44.00
C LEU A 382 -81.59 33.55 43.76
N GLN A 383 -81.10 34.16 42.68
CA GLN A 383 -81.47 35.51 42.28
C GLN A 383 -82.93 35.60 41.80
N GLU A 384 -83.47 34.55 41.18
CA GLU A 384 -84.89 34.48 40.80
C GLU A 384 -85.79 34.16 42.01
N GLU A 385 -85.35 33.31 42.95
CA GLU A 385 -86.11 32.97 44.16
C GLU A 385 -86.16 34.13 45.16
N VAL A 386 -85.05 34.85 45.32
CA VAL A 386 -84.95 35.99 46.24
C VAL A 386 -85.02 37.27 45.44
N THR A 387 -86.23 37.61 44.98
CA THR A 387 -86.43 38.93 44.37
C THR A 387 -86.46 40.02 45.43
N ASP A 388 -86.04 41.23 45.05
CA ASP A 388 -86.15 42.39 45.94
C ASP A 388 -87.60 42.64 46.39
N ASP A 389 -88.59 42.29 45.54
CA ASP A 389 -90.02 42.36 45.85
C ASP A 389 -90.44 41.30 46.88
N ASP A 390 -89.96 40.05 46.80
CA ASP A 390 -90.24 39.01 47.80
C ASP A 390 -89.70 39.39 49.19
N VAL A 391 -88.47 39.93 49.24
CA VAL A 391 -87.89 40.44 50.48
C VAL A 391 -88.69 41.62 51.02
N ALA A 392 -89.14 42.53 50.15
CA ALA A 392 -89.98 43.66 50.55
C ALA A 392 -91.34 43.19 51.08
N GLU A 393 -92.01 42.25 50.41
CA GLU A 393 -93.30 41.69 50.85
C GLU A 393 -93.17 40.98 52.21
N HIS A 394 -92.12 40.17 52.40
CA HIS A 394 -91.85 39.54 53.69
C HIS A 394 -91.59 40.57 54.81
N ILE A 395 -90.91 41.69 54.50
CA ILE A 395 -90.72 42.78 55.46
C ILE A 395 -92.08 43.41 55.80
N GLU A 396 -92.92 43.70 54.81
CA GLU A 396 -94.26 44.26 55.04
C GLU A 396 -95.15 43.31 55.87
N GLU A 397 -95.12 42.00 55.62
CA GLU A 397 -95.85 40.99 56.40
C GLU A 397 -95.36 40.95 57.86
N ILE A 398 -94.04 41.01 58.08
CA ILE A 398 -93.46 41.07 59.43
C ILE A 398 -93.87 42.37 60.12
N GLU A 399 -93.79 43.52 59.43
CA GLU A 399 -94.18 44.82 59.98
C GLU A 399 -95.67 44.82 60.39
N GLN A 400 -96.55 44.28 59.57
CA GLN A 400 -97.97 44.13 59.90
C GLN A 400 -98.19 43.17 61.07
N SER A 401 -97.48 42.04 61.11
CA SER A 401 -97.55 41.09 62.23
C SER A 401 -97.08 41.72 63.55
N ILE A 402 -96.09 42.61 63.50
CA ILE A 402 -95.65 43.38 64.65
C ILE A 402 -96.76 44.35 65.09
N GLU A 403 -97.37 45.09 64.16
CA GLU A 403 -98.48 46.01 64.47
C GLU A 403 -99.68 45.27 65.11
N ASP A 404 -100.05 44.12 64.57
CA ASP A 404 -101.11 43.26 65.14
C ASP A 404 -100.74 42.75 66.54
N LEU A 405 -99.49 42.37 66.77
CA LEU A 405 -98.99 41.97 68.09
C LEU A 405 -98.97 43.15 69.08
N GLU A 406 -98.64 44.36 68.63
CA GLU A 406 -98.70 45.57 69.45
C GLU A 406 -100.15 45.85 69.88
N ILE A 407 -101.11 45.76 68.95
CA ILE A 407 -102.54 45.89 69.24
C ILE A 407 -102.99 44.80 70.23
N TRP A 408 -102.59 43.55 70.01
CA TRP A 408 -102.91 42.44 70.92
C TRP A 408 -102.29 42.64 72.31
N GLN A 409 -101.06 43.16 72.38
CA GLN A 409 -100.39 43.51 73.63
C GLN A 409 -101.16 44.61 74.37
N GLU A 410 -101.61 45.65 73.66
CA GLU A 410 -102.48 46.69 74.23
C GLU A 410 -103.79 46.11 74.76
N GLN A 411 -104.43 45.20 74.02
CA GLN A 411 -105.65 44.51 74.46
C GLN A 411 -105.42 43.62 75.69
N ILE A 412 -104.30 42.91 75.79
CA ILE A 412 -103.95 42.15 77.00
C ILE A 412 -103.68 43.08 78.17
N LYS A 413 -102.97 44.18 77.94
CA LYS A 413 -102.69 45.17 78.98
C LYS A 413 -103.99 45.82 79.48
N GLU A 414 -104.97 46.04 78.60
CA GLU A 414 -106.31 46.52 78.98
C GLU A 414 -107.12 45.47 79.75
N THR A 415 -107.03 44.19 79.37
CA THR A 415 -107.85 43.12 79.96
C THR A 415 -107.28 42.54 81.27
N PHE A 416 -105.97 42.57 81.46
CA PHE A 416 -105.28 42.01 82.65
C PHE A 416 -104.49 43.04 83.47
N GLY A 417 -104.26 44.24 82.96
CA GLY A 417 -103.43 45.29 83.58
C GLY A 417 -104.20 46.37 84.34
N GLY A 418 -105.40 46.05 84.85
CA GLY A 418 -106.16 46.91 85.76
C GLY A 418 -105.58 46.96 87.18
#